data_AF-A0A1I4J2B9-F1
#
_entry.id   AF-A0A1I4J2B9-F1
#
_cell.length_a   1.000
_cell.length_b   1.000
_cell.length_c   1.000
_cell.angle_alpha   90.00
_cell.angle_beta   90.00
_cell.angle_gamma   90.00
#
_symmetry.space_group_name_H-M   'P 1'
#
loop_
_entity.id
_entity.type
_entity.pdbx_description
1 polymer ?
#
loop_
_entity_poly.entity_id
_entity_poly.type
_entity_poly.pdbx_seq_one_letter_code
_entity_poly.pdbx_strand_id
1 'polypeptide(L)'
;MVVSDNGTELTSNAILKWQEDRKVECHNIVLCKPKQTGFVESVNSRMRYERLNEHRCDNLRLARKLVSAWCDDWNHHRLLSSLAGLTPREDA
;
A
#
# COMPACT_ATOMS: atom_id res chain seq x y z
N MET A 1 12.19 -7.07 -3.02
CA MET A 1 11.15 -8.12 -3.05
C MET A 1 9.78 -7.48 -2.88
N VAL A 2 8.83 -7.81 -3.73
CA VAL A 2 7.41 -7.42 -3.64
C VAL A 2 6.60 -8.61 -3.14
N VAL A 3 5.65 -8.40 -2.22
CA VAL A 3 4.75 -9.45 -1.74
C VAL A 3 3.33 -9.11 -2.18
N SER A 4 2.68 -10.05 -2.87
CA SER A 4 1.34 -9.90 -3.44
C SER A 4 0.39 -11.00 -2.94
N ASP A 5 -0.92 -10.75 -2.98
CA ASP A 5 -1.89 -11.82 -2.81
C ASP A 5 -1.96 -12.75 -4.03
N ASN A 6 -2.82 -13.76 -3.98
CA ASN A 6 -3.03 -14.73 -5.05
C ASN A 6 -4.12 -14.29 -6.05
N GLY A 7 -4.42 -13.00 -6.15
CA GLY A 7 -5.34 -12.46 -7.15
C GLY A 7 -4.94 -12.86 -8.56
N THR A 8 -5.93 -13.13 -9.42
CA THR A 8 -5.67 -13.53 -10.82
C THR A 8 -5.02 -12.40 -11.62
N GLU A 9 -5.26 -11.15 -11.22
CA GLU A 9 -4.61 -9.96 -11.74
C GLU A 9 -3.09 -9.95 -11.43
N LEU A 10 -2.67 -10.46 -10.27
CA LEU A 10 -1.27 -10.49 -9.81
C LEU A 10 -0.52 -11.78 -10.20
N THR A 11 -1.26 -12.82 -10.60
CA THR A 11 -0.71 -14.11 -11.07
C THR A 11 -0.78 -14.27 -12.59
N SER A 12 -1.19 -13.22 -13.31
CA SER A 12 -1.31 -13.22 -14.77
C SER A 12 0.05 -13.26 -15.49
N ASN A 13 0.08 -13.81 -16.71
CA ASN A 13 1.28 -13.83 -17.55
C ASN A 13 1.85 -12.44 -17.83
N ALA A 14 1.00 -11.41 -17.90
CA ALA A 14 1.44 -10.03 -18.09
C ALA A 14 2.28 -9.54 -16.90
N ILE A 15 1.88 -9.86 -15.68
CA ILE A 15 2.62 -9.52 -14.47
C ILE A 15 3.90 -10.35 -14.36
N LEU A 16 3.86 -11.66 -14.64
CA LEU A 16 5.07 -12.51 -14.64
C LEU A 16 6.13 -11.99 -15.62
N LYS A 17 5.72 -11.63 -16.84
CA LYS A 17 6.61 -11.03 -17.82
C LYS A 17 7.19 -9.69 -17.34
N TRP A 18 6.36 -8.83 -16.76
CA TRP A 18 6.81 -7.55 -16.21
C TRP A 18 7.86 -7.74 -15.10
N GLN A 19 7.68 -8.74 -14.23
CA GLN A 19 8.63 -9.07 -13.15
C GLN A 19 9.98 -9.50 -13.72
N GLU A 20 9.98 -10.35 -14.75
CA GLU A 20 11.19 -10.79 -15.45
C GLU A 20 11.91 -9.62 -16.13
N ASP A 21 11.18 -8.84 -16.94
CA ASP A 21 11.73 -7.70 -17.68
C ASP A 21 12.35 -6.64 -16.74
N ARG A 22 11.71 -6.40 -15.59
CA ARG A 22 12.16 -5.41 -14.59
C ARG A 22 13.15 -6.00 -13.57
N LYS A 23 13.42 -7.31 -13.60
CA LYS A 23 14.22 -8.03 -12.61
C LYS A 23 13.74 -7.78 -11.17
N VAL A 24 12.42 -7.74 -10.98
CA VAL A 24 11.79 -7.54 -9.66
C VAL A 24 11.42 -8.89 -9.09
N GLU A 25 11.99 -9.23 -7.94
CA GLU A 25 11.58 -10.42 -7.18
C GLU A 25 10.19 -10.21 -6.58
N CYS A 26 9.24 -11.07 -6.96
CA CYS A 26 7.88 -11.09 -6.41
C CYS A 26 7.57 -12.44 -5.76
N HIS A 27 6.87 -12.39 -4.63
CA HIS A 27 6.41 -13.56 -3.90
C HIS A 27 4.91 -13.45 -3.61
N ASN A 28 4.16 -14.50 -3.96
CA ASN A 28 2.76 -14.56 -3.59
C ASN A 28 2.62 -15.09 -2.15
N ILE A 29 1.68 -14.53 -1.39
CA ILE A 29 1.39 -15.02 -0.04
C ILE A 29 1.01 -16.50 -0.06
N VAL A 30 1.36 -17.19 1.02
CA VAL A 30 0.88 -18.55 1.23
C VAL A 30 -0.60 -18.48 1.60
N LEU A 31 -1.40 -19.32 0.95
CA LEU A 31 -2.81 -19.45 1.27
C LEU A 31 -3.02 -19.67 2.78
N CYS A 32 -4.06 -19.04 3.33
CA CYS A 32 -4.41 -19.11 4.74
C CYS A 32 -3.31 -18.58 5.71
N LYS A 33 -2.37 -17.76 5.26
CA LYS A 33 -1.42 -17.02 6.13
C LYS A 33 -1.72 -15.52 6.18
N PRO A 34 -2.72 -15.09 6.97
CA PRO A 34 -3.11 -13.67 7.06
C PRO A 34 -2.00 -12.74 7.58
N LYS A 35 -1.01 -13.29 8.30
CA LYS A 35 0.12 -12.49 8.79
C LYS A 35 0.98 -11.89 7.66
N GLN A 36 0.98 -12.47 6.45
CA GLN A 36 1.79 -11.98 5.33
C GLN A 36 1.21 -10.72 4.67
N THR A 37 -0.08 -10.42 4.87
CA THR A 37 -0.75 -9.19 4.39
C THR A 37 -0.89 -8.12 5.48
N GLY A 38 -0.45 -8.40 6.71
CA GLY A 38 -0.69 -7.53 7.87
C GLY A 38 -0.19 -6.09 7.71
N PHE A 39 0.93 -5.89 7.00
CA PHE A 39 1.44 -4.54 6.73
C PHE A 39 0.47 -3.74 5.85
N VAL A 40 0.14 -4.24 4.65
CA VAL A 40 -0.74 -3.52 3.72
C VAL A 40 -2.15 -3.37 4.29
N GLU A 41 -2.64 -4.35 5.03
CA GLU A 41 -3.93 -4.26 5.73
C GLU A 41 -3.94 -3.18 6.81
N SER A 42 -2.84 -3.03 7.57
CA SER A 42 -2.72 -1.98 8.59
C SER A 42 -2.74 -0.58 7.97
N VAL A 43 -2.03 -0.37 6.86
CA VAL A 43 -2.00 0.88 6.11
C VAL A 43 -3.39 1.20 5.54
N ASN A 44 -4.03 0.21 4.90
CA ASN A 44 -5.38 0.36 4.33
C ASN A 44 -6.44 0.65 5.41
N SER A 45 -6.31 0.04 6.58
CA SER A 45 -7.23 0.28 7.70
C SER A 45 -7.04 1.68 8.28
N ARG A 46 -5.79 2.14 8.39
CA ARG A 46 -5.45 3.48 8.88
C ARG A 46 -5.96 4.58 7.95
N MET A 47 -5.71 4.44 6.64
CA MET A 47 -6.18 5.39 5.62
C MET A 47 -7.70 5.47 5.60
N ARG A 48 -8.40 4.33 5.75
CA ARG A 48 -9.86 4.32 5.88
C ARG A 48 -10.33 5.08 7.10
N TYR A 49 -9.74 4.79 8.26
CA TYR A 49 -10.11 5.43 9.52
C TYR A 49 -9.88 6.94 9.50
N GLU A 50 -8.72 7.40 9.04
CA GLU A 50 -8.29 8.81 9.12
C GLU A 50 -8.84 9.70 8.00
N ARG A 51 -9.36 9.14 6.90
CA ARG A 51 -9.81 9.93 5.75
C ARG A 51 -11.11 9.46 5.14
N LEU A 52 -11.18 8.21 4.68
CA LEU A 52 -12.35 7.76 3.91
C LEU A 52 -13.62 7.65 4.76
N ASN A 53 -13.49 7.30 6.03
CA ASN A 53 -14.64 7.21 6.94
C ASN A 53 -15.14 8.59 7.39
N GLU A 54 -14.28 9.61 7.37
CA GLU A 54 -14.66 10.98 7.74
C GLU A 54 -15.28 11.75 6.57
N HIS A 55 -14.95 11.38 5.32
CA HIS A 55 -15.36 12.10 4.14
C HIS A 55 -16.14 11.22 3.15
N ARG A 56 -17.42 11.54 2.94
CA ARG A 56 -18.17 11.02 1.80
C ARG A 56 -17.58 11.58 0.51
N CYS A 57 -17.12 10.70 -0.38
CA CYS A 57 -16.57 11.08 -1.67
C CYS A 57 -17.67 11.10 -2.73
N ASP A 58 -18.18 12.29 -3.09
CA ASP A 58 -19.26 12.41 -4.08
C ASP A 58 -18.78 12.27 -5.54
N ASN A 59 -17.47 12.39 -5.77
CA ASN A 59 -16.87 12.20 -7.08
C ASN A 59 -15.40 11.77 -7.00
N LEU A 60 -14.90 11.22 -8.11
CA LEU A 60 -13.54 10.71 -8.21
C LEU A 60 -12.47 11.80 -8.01
N ARG A 61 -12.75 13.06 -8.37
CA ARG A 61 -11.81 14.17 -8.18
C ARG A 61 -11.58 14.44 -6.69
N LEU A 62 -12.65 14.47 -5.90
CA LEU A 62 -12.56 14.61 -4.44
C LEU A 62 -11.82 13.43 -3.81
N ALA A 63 -12.15 12.20 -4.20
CA ALA A 63 -11.47 11.00 -3.71
C ALA A 63 -9.96 11.05 -3.97
N ARG A 64 -9.54 11.40 -5.19
CA ARG A 64 -8.12 11.57 -5.55
C ARG A 64 -7.43 12.64 -4.71
N LYS A 65 -8.10 13.78 -4.47
CA LYS A 65 -7.55 14.85 -3.63
C LYS A 65 -7.34 14.40 -2.19
N LEU A 66 -8.31 13.70 -1.60
CA LEU A 66 -8.23 13.19 -0.23
C LEU A 66 -7.13 12.14 -0.09
N VAL A 67 -7.04 11.19 -1.03
CA VAL A 67 -5.99 10.17 -1.05
C VAL A 67 -4.61 10.83 -1.20
N SER A 68 -4.45 11.76 -2.14
CA SER A 68 -3.16 12.43 -2.37
C SER A 68 -2.71 13.23 -1.15
N ALA A 69 -3.61 13.96 -0.49
CA ALA A 69 -3.29 14.71 0.72
C ALA A 69 -2.89 13.78 1.87
N TRP A 70 -3.53 12.61 1.98
CA TRP A 70 -3.15 11.62 2.98
C TRP A 70 -1.81 10.95 2.69
N CYS A 71 -1.53 10.61 1.43
CA CYS A 71 -0.23 10.07 1.05
C CYS A 71 0.90 11.08 1.32
N ASP A 72 0.66 12.36 1.08
CA ASP A 72 1.63 13.42 1.38
C ASP A 72 1.91 13.54 2.89
N ASP A 73 0.87 13.61 3.71
CA ASP A 73 0.98 13.59 5.17
C ASP A 73 1.72 12.35 5.68
N TRP A 74 1.32 11.17 5.20
CA TRP A 74 1.90 9.89 5.60
C TRP A 74 3.40 9.81 5.26
N ASN A 75 3.78 10.18 4.04
CA ASN A 75 5.15 9.99 3.57
C ASN A 75 6.12 11.07 4.08
N HIS A 76 5.65 12.31 4.26
CA HIS A 76 6.53 13.46 4.50
C HIS A 76 6.46 14.05 5.91
N HIS A 77 5.37 13.81 6.64
CA HIS A 77 5.14 14.50 7.91
C HIS A 77 4.95 13.54 9.09
N ARG A 78 4.56 12.29 8.83
CA ARG A 78 4.30 11.32 9.89
C ARG A 78 5.57 10.60 10.34
N LEU A 79 5.99 10.89 11.57
CA LEU A 79 7.06 10.16 12.25
C LEU A 79 6.55 8.79 12.69
N LEU A 80 7.25 7.72 12.29
CA LEU A 80 6.91 6.36 12.66
C LEU A 80 7.86 5.85 13.74
N SER A 81 7.31 5.38 14.86
CA SER A 81 8.11 4.78 15.95
C SER A 81 8.89 3.54 15.50
N SER A 82 8.36 2.81 14.51
CA SER A 82 9.06 1.68 13.87
C SER A 82 10.26 2.12 13.04
N LEU A 83 10.32 3.39 12.64
CA LEU A 83 11.42 3.99 11.87
C LEU A 83 12.28 4.89 12.76
N ALA A 84 12.37 4.61 14.06
CA ALA A 84 13.11 5.42 15.04
C ALA A 84 12.72 6.91 15.05
N GLY A 85 11.47 7.23 14.68
CA GLY A 85 10.99 8.61 14.60
C GLY A 85 11.26 9.30 13.27
N LEU A 86 11.71 8.59 12.23
CA LEU A 86 11.78 9.09 10.86
C LEU A 86 10.42 9.02 10.16
N THR A 87 10.24 9.86 9.15
CA THR A 87 9.16 9.72 8.18
C THR A 87 9.45 8.60 7.19
N PRO A 88 8.43 7.99 6.55
CA PRO A 88 8.65 7.00 5.51
C PRO A 88 9.56 7.46 4.38
N ARG A 89 9.57 8.76 4.06
CA ARG A 89 10.48 9.30 3.04
C ARG A 89 11.92 9.42 3.50
N GLU A 90 12.16 9.68 4.77
CA GLU A 90 13.53 9.79 5.29
C GLU A 90 14.20 8.42 5.44
N ASP A 91 13.42 7.36 5.57
CA ASP A 91 13.88 5.96 5.61
C ASP A 91 14.13 5.35 4.21
N ALA A 92 13.48 5.89 3.17
CA ALA A 92 13.47 5.35 1.80
C ALA A 92 14.74 5.68 0.99
#